data_AF-A0A370PR50-F1
#
_entry.id   AF-A0A370PR50-F1
#
_cell.length_a   1.000
_cell.length_b   1.000
_cell.length_c   1.000
_cell.angle_alpha   90.00
_cell.angle_beta   90.00
_cell.angle_gamma   90.00
#
_symmetry.space_group_name_H-M   'P 1'
#
loop_
_entity.id
_entity.type
_entity.pdbx_description
1 polymer ?
#
loop_
_entity_poly.entity_id
_entity_poly.type
_entity_poly.pdbx_seq_one_letter_code
_entity_poly.pdbx_strand_id
1 'polypeptide(L)'
;MVASPTARNVGGFSLLCGYINEPLAIVSNRSSTMDQIAWVATKPDQTLGLSNTVFEDRSWPKILDGERLMNEAIATHVQAGEDEDALITRFLDMLSTNTLPKLSEDATAEDYLPYFRKSIFIPILGAREKPAKPADTVAPVCVDGKQANGATGGEHHAMDLSFLHGAYGTQQQTVVLVSGNGRVRYFERTLYDNDANAIPIGQGDRSFEFHVGQHCNEADRTS
;
A
#
# COMPACT_ATOMS: atom_id res chain seq x y z
N MET A 1 19.95 11.58 -0.28
CA MET A 1 18.94 11.28 0.77
C MET A 1 18.57 9.80 0.87
N VAL A 2 18.45 9.05 -0.23
CA VAL A 2 18.01 7.63 -0.20
C VAL A 2 19.14 6.60 0.06
N ALA A 3 20.41 6.98 -0.07
CA ALA A 3 21.56 6.09 0.16
C ALA A 3 22.16 6.19 1.57
N SER A 4 21.52 6.91 2.48
CA SER A 4 22.00 6.92 3.87
C SER A 4 21.80 5.54 4.49
N PRO A 5 22.71 5.10 5.38
CA PRO A 5 22.50 3.88 6.17
C PRO A 5 21.16 3.88 6.92
N THR A 6 20.71 5.08 7.33
CA THR A 6 19.41 5.30 7.96
C THR A 6 18.24 4.95 7.03
N ALA A 7 18.28 5.33 5.75
CA ALA A 7 17.22 5.04 4.79
C ALA A 7 17.14 3.55 4.40
N ARG A 8 18.26 2.81 4.52
CA ARG A 8 18.29 1.34 4.35
C ARG A 8 17.72 0.58 5.56
N ASN A 9 17.69 1.21 6.73
CA ASN A 9 17.16 0.63 7.98
C ASN A 9 15.67 0.92 8.21
N VAL A 10 15.03 1.73 7.36
CA VAL A 10 13.56 1.88 7.35
C VAL A 10 12.96 0.71 6.55
N GLY A 11 11.76 0.26 6.92
CA GLY A 11 10.98 -0.67 6.10
C GLY A 11 10.96 -0.28 4.62
N GLY A 12 10.81 -1.27 3.73
CA GLY A 12 10.89 -1.04 2.28
C GLY A 12 9.87 0.00 1.82
N PHE A 13 10.30 0.97 1.03
CA PHE A 13 9.42 1.96 0.40
C PHE A 13 9.70 2.09 -1.09
N SER A 14 8.68 2.57 -1.81
CA SER A 14 8.74 2.95 -3.21
C SER A 14 8.06 4.30 -3.35
N LEU A 15 8.75 5.27 -3.94
CA LEU A 15 8.24 6.60 -4.25
C LEU A 15 8.04 6.72 -5.76
N LEU A 16 6.91 7.27 -6.18
CA LEU A 16 6.66 7.67 -7.56
C LEU A 16 6.74 9.20 -7.63
N CYS A 17 7.63 9.73 -8.47
CA CYS A 17 7.95 11.15 -8.53
C CYS A 17 7.95 11.64 -9.98
N GLY A 18 7.45 12.85 -10.22
CA GLY A 18 7.51 13.48 -11.54
C GLY A 18 6.48 14.59 -11.68
N TYR A 19 6.38 15.13 -12.89
CA TYR A 19 5.37 16.11 -13.26
C TYR A 19 4.21 15.43 -13.98
N ILE A 20 3.00 15.99 -13.84
CA ILE A 20 1.83 15.51 -14.56
C ILE A 20 2.08 15.68 -16.07
N ASN A 21 1.73 14.67 -16.86
CA ASN A 21 1.98 14.58 -18.31
C ASN A 21 3.46 14.37 -18.71
N GLU A 22 4.34 14.10 -17.75
CA GLU A 22 5.71 13.67 -18.01
C GLU A 22 5.94 12.24 -17.51
N PRO A 23 6.96 11.53 -18.01
CA PRO A 23 7.38 10.27 -17.42
C PRO A 23 7.62 10.41 -15.91
N LEU A 24 7.21 9.39 -15.14
CA LEU A 24 7.36 9.36 -13.69
C LEU A 24 8.52 8.44 -13.30
N ALA A 25 9.34 8.87 -12.36
CA ALA A 25 10.45 8.12 -11.80
C ALA A 25 10.02 7.31 -10.57
N ILE A 26 10.45 6.06 -10.48
CA ILE A 26 10.32 5.22 -9.28
C ILE A 26 11.64 5.24 -8.53
N VAL A 27 11.56 5.58 -7.24
CA VAL A 27 12.71 5.57 -6.32
C VAL A 27 12.41 4.63 -5.16
N SER A 28 13.23 3.59 -4.98
CA SER A 28 13.08 2.64 -3.88
C SER A 28 14.37 2.50 -3.07
N ASN A 29 14.24 2.35 -1.75
CA ASN A 29 15.37 2.03 -0.87
C ASN A 29 15.81 0.55 -0.95
N ARG A 30 15.12 -0.29 -1.73
CA ARG A 30 15.47 -1.70 -1.95
C ARG A 30 16.29 -1.95 -3.20
N SER A 31 16.51 -0.94 -4.06
CA SER A 31 17.42 -1.08 -5.19
C SER A 31 18.88 -1.11 -4.68
N SER A 32 19.65 -2.06 -5.20
CA SER A 32 21.05 -2.28 -4.84
C SER A 32 21.98 -1.15 -5.34
N THR A 33 21.53 -0.36 -6.31
CA THR A 33 22.27 0.77 -6.88
C THR A 33 21.35 1.96 -7.10
N MET A 34 21.78 3.17 -6.74
CA MET A 34 20.99 4.40 -6.97
C MET A 34 20.74 4.71 -8.45
N ASP A 35 21.39 3.97 -9.35
CA ASP A 35 21.33 4.17 -10.80
C ASP A 35 20.13 3.46 -11.46
N GLN A 36 19.35 2.67 -10.73
CA GLN A 36 18.14 2.01 -11.25
C GLN A 36 16.89 2.86 -10.94
N ILE A 37 16.85 4.08 -11.47
CA ILE A 37 15.60 4.84 -11.54
C ILE A 37 14.79 4.25 -12.69
N ALA A 38 13.73 3.51 -12.35
CA ALA A 38 12.78 3.04 -13.34
C ALA A 38 11.82 4.17 -13.73
N TRP A 39 11.65 4.40 -15.03
CA TRP A 39 10.71 5.39 -15.55
C TRP A 39 9.43 4.71 -16.04
N VAL A 40 8.29 5.24 -15.61
CA VAL A 40 6.94 4.75 -15.94
C VAL A 40 6.10 5.87 -16.52
N ALA A 41 4.89 5.54 -16.99
CA ALA A 41 4.02 6.47 -17.72
C ALA A 41 4.75 7.12 -18.93
N THR A 42 5.59 6.34 -19.61
CA THR A 42 6.37 6.78 -20.77
C THR A 42 5.56 6.75 -22.06
N LYS A 43 4.44 6.03 -22.06
CA LYS A 43 3.52 5.86 -23.19
C LYS A 43 2.08 5.75 -22.66
N PRO A 44 1.07 6.09 -23.48
CA PRO A 44 -0.32 5.79 -23.17
C PRO A 44 -0.55 4.29 -22.93
N ASP A 45 -1.66 3.96 -22.26
CA ASP A 45 -2.15 2.60 -22.04
C ASP A 45 -1.17 1.67 -21.30
N GLN A 46 -0.36 2.25 -20.38
CA GLN A 46 0.52 1.50 -19.49
C GLN A 46 -0.12 1.26 -18.13
N THR A 47 -0.09 0.00 -17.69
CA THR A 47 -0.54 -0.41 -16.35
C THR A 47 0.61 -1.14 -15.67
N LEU A 48 1.12 -0.57 -14.58
CA LEU A 48 2.30 -1.07 -13.88
C LEU A 48 2.03 -1.16 -12.37
N GLY A 49 2.20 -2.36 -11.83
CA GLY A 49 2.03 -2.67 -10.42
C GLY A 49 3.31 -2.42 -9.64
N LEU A 50 3.16 -1.77 -8.49
CA LEU A 50 4.24 -1.50 -7.54
C LEU A 50 3.97 -2.24 -6.24
N SER A 51 5.02 -2.80 -5.65
CA SER A 51 4.96 -3.37 -4.32
C SER A 51 6.26 -3.09 -3.57
N ASN A 52 6.37 -3.61 -2.34
CA ASN A 52 7.57 -3.47 -1.52
C ASN A 52 8.71 -4.41 -1.98
N THR A 53 8.64 -4.99 -3.17
CA THR A 53 9.78 -5.68 -3.79
C THR A 53 10.55 -4.70 -4.70
N VAL A 54 11.70 -5.13 -5.20
CA VAL A 54 12.44 -4.39 -6.24
C VAL A 54 11.52 -4.26 -7.47
N PHE A 55 11.49 -3.10 -8.13
CA PHE A 55 10.50 -2.84 -9.19
C PHE A 55 10.55 -3.88 -10.34
N GLU A 56 11.75 -4.31 -10.70
CA GLU A 56 12.01 -5.33 -11.71
C GLU A 56 11.64 -6.76 -11.24
N ASP A 57 11.45 -6.98 -9.94
CA ASP A 57 10.98 -8.25 -9.41
C ASP A 57 9.47 -8.40 -9.62
N ARG A 58 9.15 -9.08 -10.71
CA ARG A 58 7.80 -9.42 -11.15
C ARG A 58 7.29 -10.74 -10.58
N SER A 59 8.02 -11.38 -9.65
CA SER A 59 7.68 -12.72 -9.16
C SER A 59 6.49 -12.76 -8.20
N TRP A 60 6.04 -11.62 -7.69
CA TRP A 60 4.92 -11.52 -6.75
C TRP A 60 3.58 -11.54 -7.50
N PRO A 61 2.71 -12.57 -7.30
CA PRO A 61 1.49 -12.72 -8.08
C PRO A 61 0.57 -11.49 -8.03
N LYS A 62 0.46 -10.83 -6.87
CA LYS A 62 -0.38 -9.64 -6.69
C LYS A 62 -0.02 -8.49 -7.61
N ILE A 63 1.22 -8.42 -8.09
CA ILE A 63 1.64 -7.39 -9.03
C ILE A 63 1.00 -7.65 -10.40
N LEU A 64 1.16 -8.86 -10.92
CA LEU A 64 0.60 -9.26 -12.22
C LEU A 64 -0.93 -9.31 -12.18
N ASP A 65 -1.50 -9.83 -11.09
CA ASP A 65 -2.94 -9.87 -10.88
C ASP A 65 -3.52 -8.46 -10.74
N GLY A 66 -2.83 -7.56 -10.02
CA GLY A 66 -3.26 -6.17 -9.89
C GLY A 66 -3.30 -5.45 -11.24
N GLU A 67 -2.27 -5.61 -12.08
CA GLU A 67 -2.27 -5.02 -13.42
C GLU A 67 -3.36 -5.58 -14.33
N ARG A 68 -3.55 -6.90 -14.29
CA ARG A 68 -4.61 -7.56 -15.07
C ARG A 68 -5.99 -7.05 -14.64
N LEU A 69 -6.28 -7.05 -13.34
CA LEU A 69 -7.57 -6.58 -12.80
C LEU A 69 -7.80 -5.10 -13.07
N MET A 70 -6.76 -4.27 -13.01
CA MET A 70 -6.83 -2.84 -13.35
C MET A 70 -7.24 -2.65 -14.82
N ASN A 71 -6.61 -3.38 -15.74
CA ASN A 71 -6.95 -3.34 -17.16
C ASN A 71 -8.38 -3.84 -17.43
N GLU A 72 -8.81 -4.91 -16.76
CA GLU A 72 -10.19 -5.42 -16.86
C GLU A 72 -11.20 -4.39 -16.34
N ALA A 73 -10.90 -3.72 -15.22
CA ALA A 73 -11.74 -2.67 -14.64
C ALA A 73 -11.89 -1.48 -15.61
N ILE A 74 -10.79 -0.99 -16.18
CA ILE A 74 -10.80 0.11 -17.17
C ILE A 74 -11.59 -0.30 -18.42
N ALA A 75 -11.32 -1.49 -18.97
CA ALA A 75 -12.00 -1.96 -20.18
C ALA A 75 -13.51 -2.08 -19.96
N THR A 76 -13.93 -2.63 -18.81
CA THR A 76 -15.35 -2.77 -18.47
C THR A 76 -16.03 -1.41 -18.28
N HIS A 77 -15.36 -0.49 -17.59
CA HIS A 77 -15.84 0.88 -17.42
C HIS A 77 -16.10 1.58 -18.76
N VAL A 78 -15.12 1.52 -19.68
CA VAL A 78 -15.23 2.10 -21.02
C VAL A 78 -16.36 1.45 -21.83
N GLN A 79 -16.46 0.12 -21.79
CA GLN A 79 -17.53 -0.61 -22.50
C GLN A 79 -18.92 -0.27 -21.99
N ALA A 80 -19.07 -0.02 -20.69
CA ALA A 80 -20.34 0.32 -20.05
C ALA A 80 -20.71 1.81 -20.20
N GLY A 81 -19.78 2.67 -20.64
CA GLY A 81 -20.03 4.12 -20.73
C GLY A 81 -20.31 4.77 -19.37
N GLU A 82 -19.65 4.25 -18.34
CA GLU A 82 -19.82 4.65 -16.95
C GLU A 82 -19.19 6.01 -16.63
N ASP A 83 -19.55 6.59 -15.48
CA ASP A 83 -18.96 7.83 -14.98
C ASP A 83 -17.72 7.60 -14.09
N GLU A 84 -17.07 8.70 -13.70
CA GLU A 84 -15.87 8.68 -12.89
C GLU A 84 -16.06 7.99 -11.52
N ASP A 85 -17.26 8.08 -10.93
CA ASP A 85 -17.58 7.45 -9.63
C ASP A 85 -17.67 5.93 -9.76
N ALA A 86 -18.26 5.45 -10.85
CA ALA A 86 -18.27 4.03 -11.17
C ALA A 86 -16.85 3.49 -11.45
N LEU A 87 -15.98 4.27 -12.10
CA LEU A 87 -14.57 3.88 -12.28
C LEU A 87 -13.85 3.74 -10.92
N ILE A 88 -14.03 4.71 -10.02
CA ILE A 88 -13.47 4.65 -8.66
C ILE A 88 -13.98 3.41 -7.93
N THR A 89 -15.27 3.12 -8.02
CA THR A 89 -15.88 1.94 -7.40
C THR A 89 -15.23 0.65 -7.89
N ARG A 90 -15.01 0.51 -9.20
CA ARG A 90 -14.32 -0.66 -9.78
C ARG A 90 -12.89 -0.82 -9.26
N PHE A 91 -12.15 0.28 -9.11
CA PHE A 91 -10.81 0.24 -8.54
C PHE A 91 -10.82 -0.16 -7.07
N LEU A 92 -11.80 0.30 -6.29
CA LEU A 92 -11.96 -0.12 -4.89
C LEU A 92 -12.33 -1.60 -4.77
N ASP A 93 -13.17 -2.12 -5.68
CA ASP A 93 -13.50 -3.54 -5.75
C ASP A 93 -12.25 -4.38 -6.06
N MET A 94 -11.45 -3.96 -7.04
CA MET A 94 -10.15 -4.57 -7.33
C MET A 94 -9.24 -4.56 -6.09
N LEU A 95 -9.10 -3.42 -5.40
CA LEU A 95 -8.28 -3.28 -4.19
C LEU A 95 -8.80 -4.11 -3.01
N SER A 96 -10.03 -4.62 -3.10
CA SER A 96 -10.67 -5.49 -2.10
C SER A 96 -10.54 -6.99 -2.45
N THR A 97 -9.78 -7.34 -3.49
CA THR A 97 -9.59 -8.72 -3.93
C THR A 97 -8.79 -9.52 -2.90
N ASN A 98 -9.49 -10.35 -2.11
CA ASN A 98 -8.89 -11.26 -1.14
C ASN A 98 -8.51 -12.61 -1.78
N THR A 99 -7.21 -12.91 -1.84
CA THR A 99 -6.72 -14.21 -2.32
C THR A 99 -6.01 -15.02 -1.23
N LEU A 100 -6.11 -14.59 0.04
CA LEU A 100 -5.53 -15.35 1.15
C LEU A 100 -6.23 -16.71 1.31
N PRO A 101 -5.46 -17.79 1.52
CA PRO A 101 -6.06 -19.08 1.88
C PRO A 101 -6.69 -18.98 3.26
N LYS A 102 -7.68 -19.82 3.55
CA LYS A 102 -8.14 -19.99 4.93
C LYS A 102 -7.15 -20.90 5.67
N LEU A 103 -6.44 -20.35 6.65
CA LEU A 103 -5.63 -21.14 7.59
C LEU A 103 -6.48 -21.58 8.78
N SER A 104 -5.85 -22.12 9.82
CA SER A 104 -6.53 -22.47 11.07
C SER A 104 -7.17 -21.24 11.73
N GLU A 105 -8.20 -21.47 12.53
CA GLU A 105 -8.89 -20.44 13.31
C GLU A 105 -7.95 -19.73 14.33
N ASP A 106 -6.86 -20.39 14.72
CA ASP A 106 -5.84 -19.86 15.63
C ASP A 106 -4.65 -19.21 14.90
N ALA A 107 -4.71 -19.10 13.57
CA ALA A 107 -3.63 -18.52 12.78
C ALA A 107 -3.41 -17.04 13.09
N THR A 108 -2.15 -16.70 13.32
CA THR A 108 -1.66 -15.34 13.60
C THR A 108 -1.31 -14.60 12.31
N ALA A 109 -1.06 -13.29 12.38
CA ALA A 109 -0.64 -12.52 11.20
C ALA A 109 0.71 -13.03 10.64
N GLU A 110 1.58 -13.54 11.51
CA GLU A 110 2.86 -14.17 11.18
C GLU A 110 2.68 -15.42 10.31
N ASP A 111 1.66 -16.25 10.59
CA ASP A 111 1.35 -17.44 9.80
C ASP A 111 0.95 -17.08 8.36
N TYR A 112 0.37 -15.89 8.16
CA TYR A 112 -0.03 -15.39 6.86
C TYR A 112 1.08 -14.67 6.09
N LEU A 113 2.22 -14.36 6.72
CA LEU A 113 3.30 -13.58 6.12
C LEU A 113 3.78 -14.11 4.75
N PRO A 114 3.93 -15.44 4.53
CA PRO A 114 4.32 -15.98 3.22
C PRO A 114 3.31 -15.71 2.08
N TYR A 115 2.06 -15.38 2.43
CA TYR A 115 0.95 -15.13 1.51
C TYR A 115 0.72 -13.64 1.22
N PHE A 116 1.25 -12.71 2.02
CA PHE A 116 1.11 -11.27 1.80
C PHE A 116 1.68 -10.78 0.46
N ARG A 117 2.69 -11.50 -0.07
CA ARG A 117 3.22 -11.24 -1.42
C ARG A 117 2.30 -11.70 -2.56
N LYS A 118 1.26 -12.47 -2.26
CA LYS A 118 0.31 -13.06 -3.22
C LYS A 118 -1.05 -12.36 -3.24
N SER A 119 -1.39 -11.59 -2.21
CA SER A 119 -2.69 -10.93 -2.08
C SER A 119 -2.60 -9.42 -2.19
N ILE A 120 -3.57 -8.82 -2.89
CA ILE A 120 -3.74 -7.36 -3.00
C ILE A 120 -4.34 -6.84 -1.70
N PHE A 121 -5.41 -7.48 -1.24
CA PHE A 121 -6.09 -7.16 0.01
C PHE A 121 -5.67 -8.12 1.13
N ILE A 122 -5.39 -7.57 2.30
CA ILE A 122 -5.19 -8.33 3.53
C ILE A 122 -6.36 -7.99 4.47
N PRO A 123 -7.31 -8.91 4.70
CA PRO A 123 -8.33 -8.71 5.73
C PRO A 123 -7.66 -8.55 7.10
N ILE A 124 -8.39 -8.04 8.08
CA ILE A 124 -7.87 -8.03 9.45
C ILE A 124 -7.59 -9.46 9.94
N LEU A 125 -6.35 -9.65 10.36
CA LEU A 125 -5.81 -10.85 10.99
C LEU A 125 -5.44 -10.53 12.44
N GLY A 126 -5.46 -11.53 13.33
CA GLY A 126 -4.97 -11.37 14.71
C GLY A 126 -5.86 -10.54 15.64
N ALA A 127 -7.01 -10.02 15.18
CA ALA A 127 -7.94 -9.22 15.98
C ALA A 127 -8.86 -10.05 16.90
N ARG A 128 -8.45 -11.24 17.32
CA ARG A 128 -9.30 -12.05 18.21
C ARG A 128 -9.57 -11.30 19.51
N GLU A 129 -10.87 -11.12 19.73
CA GLU A 129 -11.47 -10.48 20.88
C GLU A 129 -10.91 -11.06 22.18
N LYS A 130 -10.66 -10.19 23.16
CA LYS A 130 -10.51 -10.60 24.56
C LYS A 130 -11.70 -11.53 24.88
N PRO A 131 -11.50 -12.78 25.34
CA PRO A 131 -12.61 -13.53 25.91
C PRO A 131 -13.24 -12.65 27.00
N ALA A 132 -14.56 -12.51 26.98
CA ALA A 132 -15.30 -11.70 27.94
C ALA A 132 -14.76 -11.96 29.34
N LYS A 133 -14.11 -10.95 29.94
CA LYS A 133 -13.57 -11.08 31.29
C LYS A 133 -14.74 -11.40 32.23
N PRO A 134 -14.67 -12.47 33.04
CA PRO A 134 -15.46 -12.47 34.26
C PRO A 134 -15.06 -11.23 35.06
N ALA A 135 -16.04 -10.51 35.61
CA ALA A 135 -15.81 -9.42 36.52
C ALA A 135 -14.85 -9.88 37.64
N ASP A 136 -13.94 -8.98 38.02
CA ASP A 136 -12.80 -9.18 38.92
C ASP A 136 -11.56 -9.83 38.31
N THR A 137 -10.68 -9.01 37.73
CA THR A 137 -9.25 -9.10 38.02
C THR A 137 -8.52 -7.83 37.56
N VAL A 138 -7.68 -7.36 38.47
CA VAL A 138 -6.97 -6.07 38.50
C VAL A 138 -6.07 -5.88 37.27
N ALA A 139 -6.04 -4.64 36.76
CA ALA A 139 -5.26 -4.23 35.59
C ALA A 139 -3.74 -4.46 35.78
N PRO A 140 -2.99 -4.93 34.76
CA PRO A 140 -1.55 -4.80 34.77
C PRO A 140 -1.14 -3.45 34.19
N VAL A 141 -0.32 -2.78 34.98
CA VAL A 141 0.41 -1.53 34.79
C VAL A 141 1.27 -1.59 33.52
N CYS A 142 1.31 -0.48 32.78
CA CYS A 142 2.29 -0.22 31.74
C CYS A 142 3.69 -0.22 32.37
N VAL A 143 4.55 -1.17 32.01
CA VAL A 143 5.95 -1.21 32.47
C VAL A 143 6.87 -0.83 31.32
N ASP A 144 7.42 0.38 31.42
CA ASP A 144 8.67 0.76 30.77
C ASP A 144 9.80 -0.18 31.20
N GLY A 145 10.59 -0.67 30.26
CA GLY A 145 11.66 -1.64 30.53
C GLY A 145 12.82 -1.55 29.53
N LYS A 146 13.91 -0.95 29.99
CA LYS A 146 15.22 -0.77 29.35
C LYS A 146 15.94 -2.07 28.96
N GLN A 147 16.82 -1.92 27.97
CA GLN A 147 18.03 -2.70 27.63
C GLN A 147 18.55 -3.75 28.64
N ALA A 148 18.93 -4.92 28.12
CA ALA A 148 20.08 -5.70 28.59
C ALA A 148 20.78 -6.40 27.41
N ASN A 149 22.10 -6.21 27.33
CA ASN A 149 23.06 -6.80 26.37
C ASN A 149 23.31 -8.29 26.61
N GLY A 150 23.74 -9.02 25.57
CA GLY A 150 24.52 -10.26 25.73
C GLY A 150 24.58 -11.15 24.49
N ALA A 151 25.75 -11.21 23.85
CA ALA A 151 26.02 -11.79 22.54
C ALA A 151 26.18 -13.32 22.49
N THR A 152 25.76 -13.95 21.39
CA THR A 152 26.42 -15.10 20.74
C THR A 152 26.04 -15.14 19.25
N GLY A 153 27.04 -15.29 18.38
CA GLY A 153 26.96 -15.05 16.94
C GLY A 153 26.19 -16.07 16.10
N GLY A 154 25.92 -15.65 14.87
CA GLY A 154 25.25 -16.41 13.81
C GLY A 154 24.44 -15.45 12.94
N GLU A 155 24.96 -15.13 11.76
CA GLU A 155 24.35 -14.25 10.77
C GLU A 155 23.00 -14.80 10.29
N HIS A 156 21.91 -14.32 10.88
CA HIS A 156 20.61 -14.16 10.23
C HIS A 156 20.00 -12.90 10.82
N HIS A 157 19.81 -11.86 10.00
CA HIS A 157 18.97 -10.71 10.38
C HIS A 157 17.55 -11.23 10.60
N ALA A 158 17.26 -11.71 11.81
CA ALA A 158 15.90 -12.00 12.24
C ALA A 158 15.12 -10.70 12.10
N MET A 159 14.20 -10.65 11.13
CA MET A 159 13.33 -9.50 10.97
C MET A 159 12.59 -9.30 12.29
N ASP A 160 12.61 -8.10 12.82
CA ASP A 160 11.75 -7.72 13.94
C ASP A 160 10.29 -7.77 13.45
N LEU A 161 9.57 -8.81 13.86
CA LEU A 161 8.17 -9.04 13.48
C LEU A 161 7.18 -8.42 14.48
N SER A 162 7.64 -7.55 15.40
CA SER A 162 6.78 -6.94 16.41
C SER A 162 5.56 -6.19 15.85
N PHE A 163 5.64 -5.71 14.61
CA PHE A 163 4.54 -5.07 13.89
C PHE A 163 3.39 -6.02 13.49
N LEU A 164 3.60 -7.34 13.55
CA LEU A 164 2.57 -8.35 13.31
C LEU A 164 1.81 -8.75 14.59
N HIS A 165 2.30 -8.33 15.77
CA HIS A 165 1.61 -8.56 17.02
C HIS A 165 0.36 -7.67 17.13
N GLY A 166 -0.82 -8.29 17.10
CA GLY A 166 -2.12 -7.62 17.22
C GLY A 166 -2.91 -7.65 15.91
N ALA A 167 -3.82 -6.70 15.74
CA ALA A 167 -4.60 -6.57 14.52
C ALA A 167 -3.70 -6.09 13.37
N TYR A 168 -3.63 -6.87 12.29
CA TYR A 168 -2.89 -6.52 11.08
C TYR A 168 -3.77 -6.69 9.85
N GLY A 169 -3.80 -5.69 8.97
CA GLY A 169 -4.57 -5.75 7.72
C GLY A 169 -4.49 -4.47 6.91
N THR A 170 -5.12 -4.48 5.74
CA THR A 170 -5.27 -3.30 4.89
C THR A 170 -6.20 -2.30 5.57
N GLN A 171 -5.66 -1.16 5.99
CA GLN A 171 -6.43 -0.12 6.67
C GLN A 171 -7.12 0.85 5.69
N GLN A 172 -6.44 1.20 4.60
CA GLN A 172 -6.88 2.22 3.66
C GLN A 172 -6.71 1.75 2.21
N GLN A 173 -7.62 2.23 1.35
CA GLN A 173 -7.56 2.07 -0.10
C GLN A 173 -7.61 3.46 -0.72
N THR A 174 -6.72 3.74 -1.67
CA THR A 174 -6.60 5.06 -2.28
C THR A 174 -6.64 4.94 -3.79
N VAL A 175 -7.42 5.82 -4.43
CA VAL A 175 -7.49 5.99 -5.88
C VAL A 175 -7.15 7.44 -6.19
N VAL A 176 -6.18 7.66 -7.05
CA VAL A 176 -5.80 9.01 -7.52
C VAL A 176 -6.00 9.05 -9.03
N LEU A 177 -6.95 9.86 -9.49
CA LEU A 177 -7.19 10.10 -10.90
C LEU A 177 -6.59 11.46 -11.28
N VAL A 178 -5.79 11.46 -12.33
CA VAL A 178 -5.13 12.67 -12.83
C VAL A 178 -5.50 12.85 -14.29
N SER A 179 -6.14 13.97 -14.61
CA SER A 179 -6.48 14.37 -15.97
C SER A 179 -5.33 15.13 -16.61
N GLY A 180 -5.23 15.06 -17.95
CA GLY A 180 -4.22 15.79 -18.71
C GLY A 180 -4.29 17.31 -18.57
N ASN A 181 -5.44 17.86 -18.16
CA ASN A 181 -5.60 19.29 -17.86
C ASN A 181 -5.14 19.69 -16.44
N GLY A 182 -4.56 18.77 -15.67
CA GLY A 182 -4.07 19.03 -14.32
C GLY A 182 -5.12 18.91 -13.22
N ARG A 183 -6.37 18.53 -13.54
CA ARG A 183 -7.37 18.16 -12.52
C ARG A 183 -6.96 16.85 -11.86
N VAL A 184 -6.92 16.86 -10.52
CA VAL A 184 -6.64 15.68 -9.70
C VAL A 184 -7.84 15.41 -8.81
N ARG A 185 -8.29 14.15 -8.83
CA ARG A 185 -9.25 13.62 -7.86
C ARG A 185 -8.56 12.59 -6.99
N TYR A 186 -8.49 12.87 -5.69
CA TYR A 186 -8.03 11.95 -4.67
C TYR A 186 -9.24 11.35 -3.97
N PHE A 187 -9.36 10.03 -4.02
CA PHE A 187 -10.36 9.29 -3.28
C PHE A 187 -9.68 8.30 -2.34
N GLU A 188 -10.14 8.23 -1.11
CA GLU A 188 -9.65 7.27 -0.12
C GLU A 188 -10.80 6.68 0.67
N ARG A 189 -10.74 5.36 0.90
CA ARG A 189 -11.64 4.62 1.77
C ARG A 189 -10.87 4.07 2.95
N THR A 190 -11.28 4.46 4.16
CA THR A 190 -10.81 3.84 5.40
C THR A 190 -11.70 2.65 5.73
N LEU A 191 -11.12 1.45 5.84
CA LEU A 191 -11.85 0.20 6.01
C LEU A 191 -12.09 -0.15 7.49
N TYR A 192 -11.19 0.30 8.38
CA TYR A 192 -11.23 -0.02 9.80
C TYR A 192 -10.87 1.18 10.66
N ASP A 193 -11.50 1.29 11.83
CA ASP A 193 -11.19 2.31 12.82
C ASP A 193 -9.94 1.98 13.66
N ASN A 194 -9.60 2.84 14.62
CA ASN A 194 -8.43 2.66 15.49
C ASN A 194 -8.53 1.42 16.40
N ASP A 195 -9.73 0.89 16.59
CA ASP A 195 -10.02 -0.29 17.40
C ASP A 195 -10.18 -1.56 16.53
N ALA A 196 -9.79 -1.50 15.26
CA ALA A 196 -9.89 -2.58 14.28
C ALA A 196 -11.34 -3.00 13.94
N ASN A 197 -12.34 -2.15 14.21
CA ASN A 197 -13.72 -2.42 13.79
C ASN A 197 -13.92 -2.00 12.34
N ALA A 198 -14.67 -2.81 11.59
CA ALA A 198 -15.00 -2.50 10.20
C ALA A 198 -15.87 -1.24 10.11
N ILE A 199 -15.47 -0.31 9.25
CA ILE A 199 -16.25 0.89 8.91
C ILE A 199 -17.16 0.53 7.73
N PRO A 200 -18.49 0.81 7.81
CA PRO A 200 -19.39 0.57 6.69
C PRO A 200 -18.97 1.34 5.43
N ILE A 201 -19.17 0.73 4.27
CA ILE A 201 -18.88 1.34 2.96
C ILE A 201 -19.58 2.71 2.86
N GLY A 202 -18.83 3.72 2.41
CA GLY A 202 -19.31 5.10 2.30
C GLY A 202 -19.14 5.95 3.55
N GLN A 203 -18.98 5.35 4.75
CA GLN A 203 -18.80 6.12 5.99
C GLN A 203 -17.34 6.50 6.27
N GLY A 204 -16.39 5.75 5.71
CA GLY A 204 -14.95 6.02 5.79
C GLY A 204 -14.37 6.68 4.52
N ASP A 205 -15.23 7.11 3.60
CA ASP A 205 -14.84 7.60 2.29
C ASP A 205 -14.54 9.10 2.32
N ARG A 206 -13.42 9.50 1.71
CA ARG A 206 -13.00 10.90 1.56
C ARG A 206 -12.66 11.15 0.10
N SER A 207 -13.21 12.23 -0.45
CA SER A 207 -12.97 12.66 -1.83
C SER A 207 -12.54 14.12 -1.82
N PHE A 208 -11.39 14.40 -2.44
CA PHE A 208 -10.84 15.73 -2.60
C PHE A 208 -10.54 15.97 -4.08
N GLU A 209 -10.87 17.16 -4.55
CA GLU A 209 -10.59 17.59 -5.91
C GLU A 209 -9.78 18.88 -5.88
N PHE A 210 -8.71 18.92 -6.67
CA PHE A 210 -7.85 20.09 -6.80
C PHE A 210 -7.20 20.14 -8.19
N HIS A 211 -6.66 21.29 -8.54
CA HIS A 211 -5.91 21.49 -9.78
C HIS A 211 -4.44 21.69 -9.46
N VAL A 212 -3.58 20.97 -10.16
CA VAL A 212 -2.13 21.16 -10.10
C VAL A 212 -1.73 21.95 -11.34
N GLY A 213 -1.15 23.13 -11.13
CA GLY A 213 -0.70 23.99 -12.22
C GLY A 213 0.41 23.32 -13.05
N GLN A 214 0.46 23.64 -14.34
CA GLN A 214 1.61 23.24 -15.16
C GLN A 214 2.84 24.06 -14.75
N HIS A 215 3.98 23.39 -14.65
CA HIS A 215 5.24 24.08 -14.46
C HIS A 215 5.55 24.85 -15.75
N CYS A 216 5.33 26.17 -15.78
CA CYS A 216 5.86 26.98 -16.86
C CYS A 216 7.38 26.86 -16.81
N ASN A 217 7.99 26.34 -17.87
CA ASN A 217 9.43 26.39 -18.03
C ASN A 217 9.83 27.87 -18.12
N GLU A 218 10.80 28.29 -17.32
CA GLU A 218 11.26 29.68 -17.29
C GLU A 218 11.92 30.10 -18.62
N ALA A 219 12.22 29.14 -19.49
CA ALA A 219 12.68 29.33 -20.86
C ALA A 219 11.61 29.85 -21.84
N ASP A 220 10.32 29.66 -21.57
CA ASP A 220 9.21 30.14 -22.43
C ASP A 220 8.75 31.57 -22.10
N ARG A 221 9.35 32.22 -21.10
CA ARG A 221 9.06 33.63 -20.76
C ARG A 221 9.96 34.63 -21.49
N THR A 222 10.89 34.17 -22.31
CA THR A 222 11.76 35.00 -23.14
C THR A 222 11.61 34.61 -24.61
N SER A 223 10.48 34.96 -25.21
CA SER A 223 10.29 35.04 -26.67
C SER A 223 9.22 36.08 -26.98
#